data_AF-A0A815CL89-F1
#
_entry.id   AF-A0A815CL89-F1
#
_cell.length_a   1.000
_cell.length_b   1.000
_cell.length_c   1.000
_cell.angle_alpha   90.00
_cell.angle_beta   90.00
_cell.angle_gamma   90.00
#
_symmetry.space_group_name_H-M   'P 1'
#
loop_
_entity.id
_entity.type
_entity.pdbx_description
1 polymer ?
#
loop_
_entity_poly.entity_id
_entity_poly.type
_entity_poly.pdbx_seq_one_letter_code
_entity_poly.pdbx_strand_id
1 'polypeptide(L)'
;CKRPCRALCLCCQQYLCRDHLKEHDDLIDAKLPPLVDQINSLSDQLNKGTSLESFCVTALNQWRDNAHRTVDQFYERKRQQFEELIQEKRNRQKQEVIHVGSNVSELIRGHEATKEQIDSITDYVRILEQDINKFEQNQFIFTPLVIDDSLILIRQDAASHWLLSSTANSGDSILSSDNHPSTRQKRNIGTTDNIFSKSMKPNRWEIEEQATGITDTMRVNILSIISTTMDTHDRSATKEVARDVKNWLDETYGKSWMVEIYDKHEHQPHRNITSSKYFQVKDTKFGWTILIFK
;
A
#
# COMPACT_ATOMS: atom_id res chain seq x y z
N CYS A 1 -46.93 62.67 -8.29
CA CYS A 1 -48.19 62.87 -7.53
C CYS A 1 -48.32 64.34 -7.12
N LYS A 2 -49.51 64.96 -7.15
CA LYS A 2 -49.74 66.34 -6.66
C LYS A 2 -50.34 66.40 -5.24
N ARG A 3 -50.61 65.25 -4.60
CA ARG A 3 -51.17 65.17 -3.24
C ARG A 3 -50.06 65.46 -2.20
N PRO A 4 -50.37 66.11 -1.06
CA PRO A 4 -49.36 66.36 -0.03
C PRO A 4 -48.80 65.05 0.51
N CYS A 5 -47.48 65.02 0.69
CA CYS A 5 -46.80 63.90 1.33
C CYS A 5 -47.27 63.77 2.78
N ARG A 6 -47.47 62.55 3.24
CA ARG A 6 -47.98 62.27 4.60
C ARG A 6 -47.07 61.35 5.41
N ALA A 7 -46.16 60.65 4.77
CA ALA A 7 -45.21 59.76 5.43
C ALA A 7 -43.88 59.72 4.67
N LEU A 8 -42.78 59.50 5.38
CA LEU A 8 -41.48 59.15 4.83
C LEU A 8 -41.35 57.63 4.91
N CYS A 9 -41.15 56.95 3.79
CA CYS A 9 -40.80 55.54 3.81
C CYS A 9 -39.32 55.41 4.19
N LEU A 10 -39.02 54.74 5.31
CA LEU A 10 -37.64 54.56 5.78
C LEU A 10 -36.83 53.61 4.91
N CYS A 11 -37.49 52.68 4.20
CA CYS A 11 -36.82 51.69 3.35
C CYS A 11 -36.21 52.33 2.09
N CYS A 12 -36.91 53.28 1.47
CA CYS A 12 -36.46 53.95 0.24
C CYS A 12 -36.12 55.43 0.43
N GLN A 13 -36.32 55.98 1.64
CA GLN A 13 -36.09 57.39 1.99
C GLN A 13 -36.90 58.37 1.12
N GLN A 14 -38.11 57.97 0.70
CA GLN A 14 -38.99 58.78 -0.14
C GLN A 14 -40.22 59.26 0.63
N TYR A 15 -40.57 60.54 0.46
CA TYR A 15 -41.81 61.12 0.98
C TYR A 15 -42.97 60.72 0.08
N LEU A 16 -43.91 59.96 0.61
CA LEU A 16 -45.05 59.41 -0.11
C LEU A 16 -46.36 59.97 0.46
N CYS A 17 -47.36 60.14 -0.41
CA CYS A 17 -48.74 60.33 0.07
C CYS A 17 -49.32 58.96 0.46
N ARG A 18 -50.45 58.96 1.19
CA ARG A 18 -51.04 57.73 1.74
C ARG A 18 -51.30 56.66 0.69
N ASP A 19 -51.76 57.04 -0.51
CA ASP A 19 -52.11 56.08 -1.56
C ASP A 19 -50.85 55.45 -2.18
N HIS A 20 -49.81 56.24 -2.44
CA HIS A 20 -48.54 55.70 -2.93
C HIS A 20 -47.78 54.90 -1.87
N LEU A 21 -47.97 55.19 -0.59
CA LEU A 21 -47.43 54.35 0.49
C LEU A 21 -48.10 52.98 0.48
N LYS A 22 -49.43 52.94 0.34
CA LYS A 22 -50.16 51.67 0.22
C LYS A 22 -49.74 50.89 -1.04
N GLU A 23 -49.66 51.55 -2.20
CA GLU A 23 -49.16 50.92 -3.43
C GLU A 23 -47.72 50.42 -3.27
N HIS A 24 -46.88 51.15 -2.54
CA HIS A 24 -45.51 50.75 -2.24
C HIS A 24 -45.46 49.51 -1.34
N ASP A 25 -46.29 49.43 -0.31
CA ASP A 25 -46.40 48.26 0.58
C ASP A 25 -46.96 47.06 -0.19
N ASP A 26 -48.00 47.26 -1.00
CA ASP A 26 -48.57 46.23 -1.88
C ASP A 26 -47.50 45.70 -2.89
N LEU A 27 -46.63 46.58 -3.40
CA LEU A 27 -45.52 46.21 -4.29
C LEU A 27 -44.39 45.46 -3.57
N ILE A 28 -44.17 45.71 -2.28
CA ILE A 28 -43.22 44.95 -1.46
C ILE A 28 -43.79 43.57 -1.17
N ASP A 29 -45.06 43.49 -0.75
CA ASP A 29 -45.72 42.23 -0.44
C ASP A 29 -45.85 41.34 -1.69
N ALA A 30 -46.05 41.93 -2.86
CA ALA A 30 -46.06 41.22 -4.14
C ALA A 30 -44.71 40.56 -4.50
N LYS A 31 -43.60 40.92 -3.83
CA LYS A 31 -42.30 40.25 -4.00
C LYS A 31 -42.15 38.99 -3.16
N LEU A 32 -42.99 38.78 -2.14
CA LEU A 32 -42.91 37.61 -1.27
C LEU A 32 -43.28 36.31 -1.99
N PRO A 33 -44.35 36.23 -2.82
CA PRO A 33 -44.70 34.99 -3.51
C PRO A 33 -43.59 34.45 -4.44
N PRO A 34 -42.95 35.28 -5.30
CA PRO A 34 -41.82 34.81 -6.11
C PRO A 34 -40.63 34.29 -5.29
N LEU A 35 -40.38 34.85 -4.10
CA LEU A 35 -39.32 34.37 -3.20
C LEU A 35 -39.68 33.01 -2.59
N VAL A 36 -40.95 32.83 -2.20
CA VAL A 36 -41.44 31.52 -1.72
C VAL A 36 -41.34 30.47 -2.83
N ASP A 37 -41.69 30.82 -4.06
CA ASP A 37 -41.56 29.92 -5.21
C ASP A 37 -40.09 29.56 -5.49
N GLN A 38 -39.17 30.52 -5.36
CA GLN A 38 -37.73 30.26 -5.47
C GLN A 38 -37.23 29.33 -4.36
N ILE A 39 -37.63 29.56 -3.11
CA ILE A 39 -37.26 28.71 -1.97
C ILE A 39 -37.81 27.29 -2.17
N ASN A 40 -39.07 27.16 -2.61
CA ASN A 40 -39.68 25.86 -2.89
C ASN A 40 -38.97 25.16 -4.05
N SER A 41 -38.60 25.89 -5.11
CA SER A 41 -37.83 25.32 -6.22
C SER A 41 -36.44 24.83 -5.77
N LEU A 42 -35.75 25.58 -4.91
CA LEU A 42 -34.47 25.17 -4.34
C LEU A 42 -34.63 23.95 -3.41
N SER A 43 -35.68 23.92 -2.59
CA SER A 43 -36.02 22.79 -1.74
C SER A 43 -36.32 21.55 -2.59
N ASP A 44 -37.11 21.68 -3.65
CA ASP A 44 -37.40 20.61 -4.59
C ASP A 44 -36.13 20.12 -5.31
N GLN A 45 -35.21 21.02 -5.66
CA GLN A 45 -33.92 20.64 -6.27
C GLN A 45 -33.03 19.88 -5.28
N LEU A 46 -32.97 20.30 -4.02
CA LEU A 46 -32.27 19.60 -2.95
C LEU A 46 -32.89 18.23 -2.69
N ASN A 47 -34.21 18.14 -2.67
CA ASN A 47 -34.95 16.89 -2.49
C ASN A 47 -34.84 15.96 -3.72
N LYS A 48 -34.66 16.53 -4.91
CA LYS A 48 -34.28 15.81 -6.14
C LYS A 48 -32.79 15.48 -6.20
N GLY A 49 -31.99 15.85 -5.19
CA GLY A 49 -30.56 15.64 -5.05
C GLY A 49 -30.12 14.17 -4.89
N THR A 50 -30.86 13.23 -5.49
CA THR A 50 -30.56 11.80 -5.54
C THR A 50 -29.44 11.46 -6.55
N SER A 51 -29.06 12.39 -7.44
CA SER A 51 -28.01 12.11 -8.43
C SER A 51 -26.61 12.05 -7.82
N LEU A 52 -26.32 12.88 -6.82
CA LEU A 52 -25.02 12.88 -6.12
C LEU A 52 -24.88 11.62 -5.26
N GLU A 53 -25.94 11.24 -4.54
CA GLU A 53 -25.98 10.01 -3.76
C GLU A 53 -25.78 8.78 -4.66
N SER A 54 -26.52 8.69 -5.76
CA SER A 54 -26.38 7.62 -6.76
C SER A 54 -24.97 7.55 -7.35
N PHE A 55 -24.36 8.70 -7.65
CA PHE A 55 -22.99 8.77 -8.16
C PHE A 55 -21.97 8.28 -7.12
N CYS A 56 -22.06 8.76 -5.86
CA CYS A 56 -21.18 8.34 -4.79
C CYS A 56 -21.31 6.85 -4.48
N VAL A 57 -22.53 6.32 -4.43
CA VAL A 57 -22.79 4.89 -4.23
C VAL A 57 -22.21 4.07 -5.38
N THR A 58 -22.37 4.53 -6.62
CA THR A 58 -21.79 3.87 -7.79
C THR A 58 -20.27 3.85 -7.73
N ALA A 59 -19.64 4.97 -7.39
CA ALA A 59 -18.18 5.06 -7.23
C ALA A 59 -17.67 4.15 -6.11
N LEU A 60 -18.39 4.07 -4.98
CA LEU A 60 -18.06 3.19 -3.87
C LEU A 60 -18.19 1.71 -4.26
N ASN A 61 -19.24 1.34 -5.00
CA ASN A 61 -19.41 -0.01 -5.52
C ASN A 61 -18.29 -0.39 -6.51
N GLN A 62 -17.91 0.52 -7.41
CA GLN A 62 -16.78 0.31 -8.32
C GLN A 62 -15.47 0.14 -7.54
N TRP A 63 -15.23 0.95 -6.51
CA TRP A 63 -14.07 0.82 -5.63
C TRP A 63 -14.04 -0.57 -4.97
N ARG A 64 -15.17 -1.02 -4.39
CA ARG A 64 -15.31 -2.34 -3.77
C ARG A 64 -15.00 -3.45 -4.77
N ASP A 65 -15.61 -3.41 -5.95
CA ASP A 65 -15.47 -4.46 -6.95
C ASP A 65 -14.02 -4.51 -7.49
N ASN A 66 -13.36 -3.35 -7.62
CA ASN A 66 -11.94 -3.29 -7.98
C ASN A 66 -11.03 -3.84 -6.86
N ALA A 67 -11.34 -3.54 -5.59
CA ALA A 67 -10.60 -4.07 -4.45
C ALA A 67 -10.70 -5.60 -4.39
N HIS A 68 -11.90 -6.17 -4.55
CA HIS A 68 -12.10 -7.62 -4.59
C HIS A 68 -11.30 -8.26 -5.73
N ARG A 69 -11.38 -7.73 -6.95
CA ARG A 69 -10.59 -8.23 -8.09
C ARG A 69 -9.09 -8.18 -7.81
N THR A 70 -8.62 -7.14 -7.13
CA THR A 70 -7.19 -7.01 -6.78
C THR A 70 -6.77 -8.08 -5.77
N VAL A 71 -7.60 -8.35 -4.76
CA VAL A 71 -7.37 -9.42 -3.78
C VAL A 71 -7.35 -10.79 -4.46
N ASP A 72 -8.29 -11.06 -5.37
CA ASP A 72 -8.35 -12.33 -6.11
C ASP A 72 -7.10 -12.53 -6.98
N GLN A 73 -6.67 -11.49 -7.71
CA GLN A 73 -5.44 -11.53 -8.50
C GLN A 73 -4.20 -11.73 -7.64
N PHE A 74 -4.15 -11.11 -6.46
CA PHE A 74 -3.06 -11.34 -5.52
C PHE A 74 -3.04 -12.78 -5.02
N TYR A 75 -4.20 -13.32 -4.63
CA TYR A 75 -4.35 -14.71 -4.21
C TYR A 75 -3.87 -15.68 -5.29
N GLU A 76 -4.34 -15.53 -6.53
CA GLU A 76 -3.99 -16.46 -7.61
C GLU A 76 -2.50 -16.42 -7.92
N ARG A 77 -1.88 -15.23 -7.93
CA ARG A 77 -0.41 -15.10 -8.05
C ARG A 77 0.32 -15.83 -6.92
N LYS A 78 -0.15 -15.71 -5.68
CA LYS A 78 0.48 -16.38 -4.53
C LYS A 78 0.31 -17.88 -4.56
N ARG A 79 -0.87 -18.35 -4.98
CA ARG A 79 -1.15 -19.77 -5.18
C ARG A 79 -0.23 -20.36 -6.25
N GLN A 80 -0.08 -19.69 -7.38
CA GLN A 80 0.82 -20.15 -8.44
C GLN A 80 2.28 -20.23 -7.96
N GLN A 81 2.77 -19.19 -7.28
CA GLN A 81 4.12 -19.20 -6.68
C GLN A 81 4.32 -20.37 -5.72
N PHE A 82 3.30 -20.69 -4.94
CA PHE A 82 3.32 -21.81 -4.01
C PHE A 82 3.36 -23.17 -4.73
N GLU A 83 2.54 -23.34 -5.77
CA GLU A 83 2.53 -24.55 -6.60
C GLU A 83 3.89 -24.78 -7.29
N GLU A 84 4.50 -23.71 -7.81
CA GLU A 84 5.83 -23.74 -8.42
C GLU A 84 6.91 -24.19 -7.42
N LEU A 85 6.90 -23.66 -6.20
CA LEU A 85 7.83 -24.04 -5.13
C LEU A 85 7.70 -25.53 -4.74
N ILE A 86 6.46 -26.02 -4.59
CA ILE A 86 6.21 -27.43 -4.32
C ILE A 86 6.74 -28.29 -5.47
N GLN A 87 6.47 -27.88 -6.71
CA GLN A 87 6.90 -28.63 -7.88
C GLN A 87 8.42 -28.66 -8.03
N GLU A 88 9.12 -27.55 -7.78
CA GLU A 88 10.57 -27.49 -7.80
C GLU A 88 11.19 -28.45 -6.78
N LYS A 89 10.69 -28.44 -5.54
CA LYS A 89 11.18 -29.33 -4.49
C LYS A 89 10.92 -30.80 -4.81
N ARG A 90 9.73 -31.13 -5.32
CA ARG A 90 9.39 -32.48 -5.78
C ARG A 90 10.32 -32.94 -6.91
N ASN A 91 10.59 -32.08 -7.88
CA ASN A 91 11.48 -32.38 -9.00
C ASN A 91 12.92 -32.65 -8.52
N ARG A 92 13.42 -31.84 -7.58
CA ARG A 92 14.75 -32.04 -6.98
C ARG A 92 14.87 -33.40 -6.29
N GLN A 93 13.91 -33.73 -5.42
CA GLN A 93 13.88 -35.03 -4.73
C GLN A 93 13.81 -36.19 -5.73
N LYS A 94 13.01 -36.05 -6.79
CA LYS A 94 12.94 -37.06 -7.86
C LYS A 94 14.28 -37.25 -8.58
N GLN A 95 15.02 -36.16 -8.85
CA GLN A 95 16.35 -36.25 -9.46
C GLN A 95 17.37 -36.93 -8.54
N GLU A 96 17.34 -36.63 -7.24
CA GLU A 96 18.21 -37.27 -6.26
C GLU A 96 17.94 -38.78 -6.17
N VAL A 97 16.66 -39.19 -6.16
CA VAL A 97 16.28 -40.62 -6.21
C VAL A 97 16.79 -41.29 -7.48
N ILE A 98 16.64 -40.65 -8.64
CA ILE A 98 17.16 -41.17 -9.91
C ILE A 98 18.69 -41.32 -9.84
N HIS A 99 19.40 -40.32 -9.31
CA HIS A 99 20.85 -40.34 -9.18
C HIS A 99 21.33 -41.51 -8.31
N VAL A 100 20.69 -41.74 -7.16
CA VAL A 100 20.99 -42.90 -6.31
C VAL A 100 20.71 -44.21 -7.02
N GLY A 101 19.58 -44.31 -7.73
CA GLY A 101 19.24 -45.48 -8.52
C GLY A 101 20.26 -45.79 -9.62
N SER A 102 20.82 -44.75 -10.26
CA SER A 102 21.92 -44.89 -11.21
C SER A 102 23.19 -45.40 -10.53
N ASN A 103 23.60 -44.82 -9.40
CA ASN A 103 24.79 -45.25 -8.66
C ASN A 103 24.69 -46.73 -8.23
N VAL A 104 23.53 -47.17 -7.74
CA VAL A 104 23.28 -48.58 -7.41
C VAL A 104 23.38 -49.47 -8.65
N SER A 105 22.80 -49.06 -9.76
CA SER A 105 22.86 -49.81 -11.03
C SER A 105 24.29 -49.97 -11.55
N GLU A 106 25.14 -48.95 -11.37
CA GLU A 106 26.55 -49.00 -11.75
C GLU A 106 27.35 -49.97 -10.87
N LEU A 107 27.13 -49.96 -9.55
CA LEU A 107 27.76 -50.91 -8.64
C LEU A 107 27.37 -52.35 -8.95
N ILE A 108 26.10 -52.61 -9.27
CA ILE A 108 25.62 -53.93 -9.70
C ILE A 108 26.35 -54.36 -10.98
N ARG A 109 26.45 -53.48 -11.98
CA ARG A 109 27.12 -53.77 -13.26
C ARG A 109 28.62 -53.99 -13.09
N GLY A 110 29.26 -53.29 -12.16
CA GLY A 110 30.69 -53.40 -11.86
C GLY A 110 31.09 -54.72 -11.17
N HIS A 111 30.13 -55.47 -10.61
CA HIS A 111 30.33 -56.76 -9.91
C HIS A 111 31.30 -56.74 -8.70
N GLU A 112 31.82 -55.58 -8.29
CA GLU A 112 32.68 -55.40 -7.11
C GLU A 112 32.27 -54.16 -6.29
N ALA A 113 31.16 -54.28 -5.55
CA ALA A 113 30.77 -53.25 -4.59
C ALA A 113 31.56 -53.43 -3.28
N THR A 114 32.25 -52.38 -2.83
CA THR A 114 32.87 -52.35 -1.50
C THR A 114 31.82 -52.13 -0.42
N LYS A 115 32.11 -52.58 0.80
CA LYS A 115 31.21 -52.38 1.94
C LYS A 115 30.99 -50.89 2.21
N GLU A 116 32.04 -50.08 2.08
CA GLU A 116 32.00 -48.64 2.27
C GLU A 116 31.04 -47.95 1.28
N GLN A 117 30.99 -48.42 0.02
CA GLN A 117 30.04 -47.92 -0.98
C GLN A 117 28.59 -48.28 -0.65
N ILE A 118 28.35 -49.52 -0.17
CA ILE A 118 27.02 -49.96 0.26
C ILE A 118 26.55 -49.16 1.47
N ASP A 119 27.42 -48.98 2.47
CA ASP A 119 27.12 -48.22 3.68
C ASP A 119 26.83 -46.75 3.32
N SER A 120 27.64 -46.13 2.45
CA SER A 120 27.43 -44.76 1.99
C SER A 120 26.11 -44.56 1.25
N ILE A 121 25.71 -45.48 0.37
CA ILE A 121 24.42 -45.40 -0.34
C ILE A 121 23.26 -45.61 0.65
N THR A 122 23.41 -46.57 1.57
CA THR A 122 22.40 -46.84 2.60
C THR A 122 22.13 -45.61 3.46
N ASP A 123 23.20 -44.93 3.91
CA ASP A 123 23.07 -43.69 4.67
C ASP A 123 22.41 -42.58 3.84
N TYR A 124 22.77 -42.46 2.57
CA TYR A 124 22.20 -41.44 1.70
C TYR A 124 20.71 -41.69 1.39
N VAL A 125 20.29 -42.95 1.18
CA VAL A 125 18.87 -43.33 1.05
C VAL A 125 18.10 -42.96 2.32
N ARG A 126 18.66 -43.24 3.50
CA ARG A 126 18.04 -42.90 4.79
C ARG A 126 17.85 -41.38 4.95
N ILE A 127 18.84 -40.58 4.53
CA ILE A 127 18.74 -39.11 4.53
C ILE A 127 17.64 -38.64 3.58
N LEU A 128 17.61 -39.18 2.36
CA LEU A 128 16.58 -38.89 1.35
C LEU A 128 15.17 -39.21 1.84
N GLU A 129 14.96 -40.37 2.46
CA GLU A 129 13.68 -40.75 3.05
C GLU A 129 13.25 -39.76 4.14
N GLN A 130 14.17 -39.36 5.01
CA GLN A 130 13.88 -38.35 6.04
C GLN A 130 13.49 -37.00 5.43
N ASP A 131 14.16 -36.57 4.36
CA ASP A 131 13.88 -35.28 3.72
C ASP A 131 12.57 -35.29 2.93
N ILE A 132 12.19 -36.43 2.34
CA ILE A 132 10.88 -36.63 1.73
C ILE A 132 9.80 -36.61 2.81
N ASN A 133 9.97 -37.33 3.91
CA ASN A 133 8.99 -37.38 5.00
C ASN A 133 8.83 -36.01 5.70
N LYS A 134 9.92 -35.27 5.89
CA LYS A 134 9.87 -33.88 6.41
C LYS A 134 9.19 -32.94 5.43
N PHE A 135 9.18 -33.24 4.13
CA PHE A 135 8.49 -32.40 3.17
C PHE A 135 6.98 -32.38 3.40
N GLU A 136 6.39 -33.57 3.62
CA GLU A 136 4.96 -33.74 3.91
C GLU A 136 4.55 -33.09 5.24
N GLN A 137 5.48 -33.03 6.20
CA GLN A 137 5.24 -32.44 7.52
C GLN A 137 5.44 -30.91 7.57
N ASN A 138 5.87 -30.27 6.48
CA ASN A 138 6.07 -28.82 6.49
C ASN A 138 4.75 -28.08 6.61
N GLN A 139 4.58 -27.38 7.72
CA GLN A 139 3.53 -26.38 7.87
C GLN A 139 3.94 -25.09 7.16
N PHE A 140 3.06 -24.61 6.28
CA PHE A 140 3.16 -23.31 5.65
C PHE A 140 2.40 -22.30 6.49
N ILE A 141 3.07 -21.22 6.85
CA ILE A 141 2.47 -20.11 7.59
C ILE A 141 2.12 -19.03 6.57
N PHE A 142 0.84 -18.71 6.48
CA PHE A 142 0.35 -17.61 5.68
C PHE A 142 0.08 -16.42 6.59
N THR A 143 0.76 -15.31 6.35
CA THR A 143 0.46 -14.05 7.05
C THR A 143 -0.87 -13.51 6.53
N PRO A 144 -1.79 -13.09 7.40
CA PRO A 144 -3.05 -12.51 6.96
C PRO A 144 -2.83 -11.21 6.19
N LEU A 145 -3.71 -10.94 5.23
CA LEU A 145 -3.77 -9.66 4.54
C LEU A 145 -4.26 -8.60 5.53
N VAL A 146 -3.50 -7.53 5.71
CA VAL A 146 -3.86 -6.40 6.57
C VAL A 146 -4.41 -5.28 5.69
N ILE A 147 -5.62 -4.83 5.99
CA ILE A 147 -6.28 -3.69 5.32
C ILE A 147 -6.10 -2.47 6.21
N ASP A 148 -5.63 -1.36 5.62
CA ASP A 148 -5.45 -0.09 6.31
C ASP A 148 -6.76 0.72 6.29
N ASP A 149 -7.18 1.21 7.46
CA ASP A 149 -8.42 2.03 7.60
C ASP A 149 -8.34 3.36 6.84
N SER A 150 -7.14 3.80 6.45
CA SER A 150 -6.92 5.04 5.68
C SER A 150 -7.19 4.92 4.18
N LEU A 151 -7.60 3.73 3.69
CA LEU A 151 -7.83 3.49 2.26
C LEU A 151 -9.05 4.22 1.69
N ILE A 152 -10.04 4.55 2.52
CA ILE A 152 -11.18 5.39 2.14
C ILE A 152 -11.17 6.67 2.97
N LEU A 153 -10.86 7.78 2.32
CA LEU A 153 -10.96 9.10 2.92
C LEU A 153 -12.29 9.73 2.54
N ILE A 154 -13.25 9.73 3.47
CA ILE A 154 -14.46 10.53 3.35
C ILE A 154 -14.10 11.95 3.76
N ARG A 155 -13.74 12.80 2.79
CA ARG A 155 -13.50 14.23 3.03
C ARG A 155 -14.75 15.03 2.70
N GLN A 156 -15.26 15.77 3.69
CA GLN A 156 -16.06 16.95 3.41
C GLN A 156 -15.09 18.10 3.16
N ASP A 157 -14.71 18.31 1.90
CA ASP A 157 -13.98 19.54 1.55
C ASP A 157 -14.95 20.72 1.70
N ALA A 158 -14.70 21.61 2.65
CA ALA A 158 -15.43 22.86 2.82
C ALA A 158 -15.16 23.89 1.70
N ALA A 159 -14.45 23.50 0.64
CA ALA A 159 -13.96 24.39 -0.40
C ALA A 159 -13.90 23.69 -1.78
N SER A 160 -15.06 23.29 -2.30
CA SER A 160 -15.24 23.16 -3.74
C SER A 160 -16.52 23.89 -4.12
N HIS A 161 -16.31 25.17 -4.46
CA HIS A 161 -17.26 25.99 -5.20
C HIS A 161 -17.75 25.15 -6.40
N TRP A 162 -19.01 24.77 -6.36
CA TRP A 162 -19.70 24.10 -7.45
C TRP A 162 -19.58 24.99 -8.71
N LEU A 163 -18.77 24.57 -9.67
CA LEU A 163 -18.85 25.07 -11.03
C LEU A 163 -19.87 24.19 -11.75
N LEU A 164 -21.16 24.43 -11.46
CA LEU A 164 -22.23 23.98 -12.35
C LEU A 164 -22.29 24.96 -13.51
N SER A 165 -21.41 24.79 -14.49
CA SER A 165 -21.64 25.34 -15.82
C SER A 165 -22.64 24.43 -16.55
N SER A 166 -23.92 24.66 -16.26
CA SER A 166 -25.02 24.18 -17.07
C SER A 166 -25.19 25.11 -18.27
N THR A 167 -24.62 24.75 -19.41
CA THR A 167 -25.18 25.16 -20.71
C THR A 167 -24.99 24.03 -21.71
N ALA A 168 -26.06 23.25 -21.91
CA ALA A 168 -26.29 22.52 -23.15
C ALA A 168 -27.13 23.42 -24.07
N ASN A 169 -26.63 23.74 -25.27
CA ASN A 169 -27.25 23.35 -26.55
C ASN A 169 -26.67 24.06 -27.78
N SER A 170 -26.80 23.34 -28.91
CA SER A 170 -26.42 23.65 -30.30
C SER A 170 -24.95 23.36 -30.59
N GLY A 171 -24.56 22.42 -31.45
CA GLY A 171 -25.15 22.02 -32.73
C GLY A 171 -24.06 22.25 -33.79
N ASP A 172 -23.67 21.17 -34.48
CA ASP A 172 -22.85 21.11 -35.70
C ASP A 172 -21.30 21.30 -35.65
N SER A 173 -20.64 20.15 -35.88
CA SER A 173 -19.65 19.87 -36.94
C SER A 173 -18.32 20.63 -37.10
N ILE A 174 -17.24 19.84 -36.93
CA ILE A 174 -15.99 19.74 -37.73
C ILE A 174 -14.98 20.92 -37.67
N LEU A 175 -13.82 20.69 -37.03
CA LEU A 175 -12.46 20.70 -37.64
C LEU A 175 -11.33 20.56 -36.60
N SER A 176 -10.22 20.01 -37.08
CA SER A 176 -8.99 19.60 -36.42
C SER A 176 -8.23 20.61 -35.54
N SER A 177 -7.35 20.01 -34.72
CA SER A 177 -5.97 20.40 -34.37
C SER A 177 -5.75 20.89 -32.93
N ASP A 178 -4.93 20.08 -32.26
CA ASP A 178 -3.87 20.43 -31.31
C ASP A 178 -4.07 21.66 -30.41
N ASN A 179 -4.24 21.39 -29.11
CA ASN A 179 -3.35 21.96 -28.09
C ASN A 179 -3.54 21.26 -26.74
N HIS A 180 -2.43 20.71 -26.23
CA HIS A 180 -2.25 20.26 -24.85
C HIS A 180 -2.38 21.44 -23.89
N PRO A 181 -2.93 21.20 -22.68
CA PRO A 181 -2.10 21.43 -21.51
C PRO A 181 -2.10 20.27 -20.53
N SER A 182 -0.90 20.04 -20.01
CA SER A 182 -0.53 19.10 -18.97
C SER A 182 -1.14 19.50 -17.62
N THR A 183 -1.95 18.62 -17.03
CA THR A 183 -2.11 18.54 -15.58
C THR A 183 -2.01 17.09 -15.12
N ARG A 184 -0.85 16.83 -14.51
CA ARG A 184 -0.36 15.58 -13.94
C ARG A 184 -1.23 15.17 -12.74
N GLN A 185 -2.20 14.29 -12.94
CA GLN A 185 -2.97 13.68 -11.86
C GLN A 185 -2.19 12.47 -11.31
N LYS A 186 -1.87 12.53 -10.01
CA LYS A 186 -1.04 11.58 -9.28
C LYS A 186 -1.70 10.19 -9.25
N ARG A 187 -0.92 9.18 -9.64
CA ARG A 187 -1.20 7.75 -9.41
C ARG A 187 -1.31 7.53 -7.89
N ASN A 188 -2.50 7.22 -7.40
CA ASN A 188 -2.71 6.81 -6.01
C ASN A 188 -3.48 5.49 -5.98
N ILE A 189 -2.83 4.43 -6.42
CA ILE A 189 -2.79 3.12 -5.73
C ILE A 189 -1.35 2.68 -5.95
N GLY A 190 -0.48 2.96 -4.99
CA GLY A 190 0.88 2.44 -5.00
C GLY A 190 0.77 0.94 -4.76
N THR A 191 0.80 0.15 -5.84
CA THR A 191 1.26 -1.23 -5.76
C THR A 191 2.66 -1.14 -5.15
N THR A 192 2.80 -1.52 -3.88
CA THR A 192 4.10 -1.98 -3.37
C THR A 192 4.37 -3.33 -4.03
N ASP A 193 4.63 -3.30 -5.33
CA ASP A 193 5.33 -4.36 -6.03
C ASP A 193 6.77 -4.35 -5.49
N ASN A 194 6.99 -5.08 -4.39
CA ASN A 194 8.28 -5.60 -3.93
C ASN A 194 8.13 -6.45 -2.66
N ILE A 195 7.07 -7.25 -2.55
CA ILE A 195 6.96 -8.24 -1.47
C ILE A 195 6.64 -9.60 -2.10
N PHE A 196 7.68 -10.19 -2.65
CA PHE A 196 8.08 -11.58 -2.48
C PHE A 196 9.36 -11.75 -3.31
N SER A 197 10.46 -11.29 -2.74
CA SER A 197 11.73 -11.96 -2.98
C SER A 197 11.57 -13.43 -2.58
N LYS A 198 12.15 -14.33 -3.38
CA LYS A 198 12.29 -15.76 -3.09
C LYS A 198 12.37 -16.06 -1.59
N SER A 199 11.30 -16.58 -1.01
CA SER A 199 11.36 -17.29 0.27
C SER A 199 11.43 -18.79 0.00
N MET A 200 12.53 -19.23 -0.63
CA MET A 200 13.17 -20.45 -0.15
C MET A 200 13.61 -20.11 1.26
N LYS A 201 12.99 -20.63 2.32
CA LYS A 201 13.42 -20.40 3.71
C LYS A 201 14.96 -20.50 3.77
N PRO A 202 15.72 -19.40 3.95
CA PRO A 202 17.02 -19.53 4.53
C PRO A 202 16.76 -19.38 6.03
N ASN A 203 16.99 -20.44 6.80
CA ASN A 203 17.54 -20.29 8.15
C ASN A 203 17.08 -19.03 8.91
N ARG A 204 15.86 -19.08 9.50
CA ARG A 204 15.28 -18.01 10.32
C ARG A 204 16.38 -17.39 11.19
N TRP A 205 16.69 -16.13 10.94
CA TRP A 205 17.59 -15.30 11.73
C TRP A 205 17.13 -15.37 13.19
N GLU A 206 18.02 -15.71 14.09
CA GLU A 206 17.77 -15.54 15.52
C GLU A 206 18.19 -14.12 15.84
N ILE A 207 17.19 -13.26 15.97
CA ILE A 207 17.40 -11.82 16.09
C ILE A 207 17.32 -11.42 17.55
N GLU A 208 18.40 -10.84 18.07
CA GLU A 208 18.38 -10.08 19.32
C GLU A 208 18.24 -8.59 19.00
N GLU A 209 17.22 -7.96 19.59
CA GLU A 209 16.88 -6.55 19.32
C GLU A 209 17.10 -5.68 20.54
N GLN A 210 17.65 -4.49 20.32
CA GLN A 210 17.65 -3.40 21.29
C GLN A 210 17.20 -2.11 20.62
N ALA A 211 16.20 -1.43 21.19
CA ALA A 211 15.61 -0.23 20.61
C ALA A 211 15.42 0.86 21.67
N THR A 212 15.68 2.12 21.30
CA THR A 212 15.38 3.29 22.12
C THR A 212 14.87 4.41 21.23
N GLY A 213 13.71 5.02 21.58
CA GLY A 213 13.12 6.12 20.81
C GLY A 213 12.48 5.73 19.46
N ILE A 214 12.25 4.44 19.21
CA ILE A 214 11.66 3.90 17.97
C ILE A 214 10.31 3.26 18.28
N THR A 215 9.28 3.59 17.47
CA THR A 215 7.92 3.04 17.61
C THR A 215 7.84 1.60 17.10
N ASP A 216 6.85 0.81 17.56
CA ASP A 216 6.64 -0.57 17.10
C ASP A 216 6.47 -0.66 15.59
N THR A 217 5.69 0.26 14.99
CA THR A 217 5.50 0.31 13.53
C THR A 217 6.81 0.55 12.79
N MET A 218 7.64 1.46 13.30
CA MET A 218 8.94 1.76 12.70
C MET A 218 9.90 0.56 12.85
N ARG A 219 9.85 -0.13 13.99
CA ARG A 219 10.62 -1.37 14.22
C ARG A 219 10.29 -2.44 13.19
N VAL A 220 9.00 -2.74 12.99
CA VAL A 220 8.55 -3.76 12.02
C VAL A 220 9.00 -3.41 10.60
N ASN A 221 8.87 -2.15 10.21
CA ASN A 221 9.29 -1.73 8.87
C ASN A 221 10.80 -1.79 8.69
N ILE A 222 11.59 -1.42 9.71
CA ILE A 222 13.06 -1.52 9.67
C ILE A 222 13.50 -2.99 9.52
N LEU A 223 12.91 -3.91 10.28
CA LEU A 223 13.22 -5.33 10.15
C LEU A 223 12.85 -5.88 8.77
N SER A 224 11.71 -5.43 8.22
CA SER A 224 11.25 -5.83 6.90
C SER A 224 12.22 -5.38 5.80
N ILE A 225 12.72 -4.13 5.84
CA ILE A 225 13.69 -3.65 4.84
C ILE A 225 15.04 -4.36 5.00
N ILE A 226 15.53 -4.55 6.24
CA ILE A 226 16.79 -5.26 6.49
C ILE A 226 16.74 -6.67 5.90
N SER A 227 15.68 -7.43 6.21
CA SER A 227 15.51 -8.79 5.68
C SER A 227 15.48 -8.78 4.16
N THR A 228 14.71 -7.87 3.55
CA THR A 228 14.58 -7.78 2.10
C THR A 228 15.92 -7.44 1.42
N THR A 229 16.65 -6.46 1.95
CA THR A 229 17.94 -6.03 1.40
C THR A 229 19.02 -7.11 1.56
N MET A 230 18.99 -7.86 2.67
CA MET A 230 19.93 -8.96 2.90
C MET A 230 19.63 -10.19 2.05
N ASP A 231 18.37 -10.40 1.65
CA ASP A 231 18.00 -11.47 0.71
C ASP A 231 18.38 -11.11 -0.75
N THR A 232 18.49 -9.83 -1.09
CA THR A 232 18.83 -9.37 -2.45
C THR A 232 20.32 -9.22 -2.70
N HIS A 233 21.12 -8.98 -1.66
CA HIS A 233 22.56 -8.77 -1.79
C HIS A 233 23.34 -10.03 -1.41
N ASP A 234 24.51 -10.21 -2.04
CA ASP A 234 25.47 -11.20 -1.54
C ASP A 234 25.89 -10.84 -0.12
N ARG A 235 26.11 -11.85 0.72
CA ARG A 235 26.39 -11.66 2.14
C ARG A 235 27.70 -10.90 2.39
N SER A 236 28.60 -10.86 1.41
CA SER A 236 29.82 -10.07 1.46
C SER A 236 29.60 -8.56 1.22
N ALA A 237 28.42 -8.15 0.75
CA ALA A 237 28.10 -6.79 0.30
C ALA A 237 27.53 -5.90 1.44
N THR A 238 28.21 -5.87 2.59
CA THR A 238 27.75 -5.15 3.79
C THR A 238 27.58 -3.64 3.55
N LYS A 239 28.39 -3.05 2.66
CA LYS A 239 28.30 -1.63 2.30
C LYS A 239 27.06 -1.31 1.47
N GLU A 240 26.70 -2.20 0.55
CA GLU A 240 25.51 -2.08 -0.27
C GLU A 240 24.25 -2.20 0.58
N VAL A 241 24.21 -3.19 1.48
CA VAL A 241 23.10 -3.36 2.42
C VAL A 241 22.94 -2.12 3.32
N ALA A 242 24.03 -1.63 3.92
CA ALA A 242 23.99 -0.44 4.78
C ALA A 242 23.48 0.80 4.03
N ARG A 243 23.94 1.00 2.80
CA ARG A 243 23.54 2.11 1.93
C ARG A 243 22.06 2.06 1.58
N ASP A 244 21.54 0.89 1.22
CA ASP A 244 20.15 0.75 0.80
C ASP A 244 19.19 0.92 1.98
N VAL A 245 19.51 0.33 3.14
CA VAL A 245 18.74 0.52 4.37
C VAL A 245 18.77 2.00 4.78
N LYS A 246 19.92 2.66 4.71
CA LYS A 246 20.05 4.10 5.00
C LYS A 246 19.19 4.96 4.06
N ASN A 247 19.27 4.72 2.76
CA ASN A 247 18.51 5.48 1.77
C ASN A 247 17.01 5.37 2.03
N TRP A 248 16.54 4.14 2.27
CA TRP A 248 15.14 3.90 2.59
C TRP A 248 14.71 4.60 3.90
N LEU A 249 15.55 4.59 4.93
CA LEU A 249 15.30 5.29 6.19
C LEU A 249 15.23 6.81 6.03
N ASP A 250 16.15 7.39 5.25
CA ASP A 250 16.19 8.83 4.96
C ASP A 250 14.96 9.28 4.16
N GLU A 251 14.49 8.45 3.22
CA GLU A 251 13.28 8.70 2.43
C GLU A 251 12.00 8.58 3.27
N THR A 252 11.92 7.56 4.13
CA THR A 252 10.70 7.23 4.88
C THR A 252 10.54 8.06 6.15
N TYR A 253 11.64 8.30 6.87
CA TYR A 253 11.62 8.91 8.21
C TYR A 253 12.46 10.21 8.31
N GLY A 254 12.82 10.76 7.15
CA GLY A 254 13.60 11.99 7.01
C GLY A 254 15.10 11.78 7.22
N LYS A 255 15.89 12.70 6.66
CA LYS A 255 17.35 12.60 6.52
C LYS A 255 18.13 12.43 7.84
N SER A 256 19.40 12.06 7.67
CA SER A 256 20.46 11.95 8.68
C SER A 256 20.47 10.62 9.45
N TRP A 257 19.94 9.55 8.86
CA TRP A 257 20.16 8.22 9.40
C TRP A 257 21.57 7.74 9.11
N MET A 258 22.12 6.98 10.05
CA MET A 258 23.36 6.23 9.89
C MET A 258 23.06 4.75 10.11
N VAL A 259 23.67 3.92 9.27
CA VAL A 259 23.56 2.46 9.31
C VAL A 259 24.98 1.91 9.26
N GLU A 260 25.36 1.16 10.29
CA GLU A 260 26.66 0.49 10.39
C GLU A 260 26.40 -1.03 10.52
N ILE A 261 27.13 -1.84 9.75
CA ILE A 261 27.01 -3.30 9.76
C ILE A 261 28.37 -3.88 10.10
N TYR A 262 28.41 -4.73 11.12
CA TYR A 262 29.60 -5.41 11.60
C TYR A 262 29.46 -6.91 11.40
N ASP A 263 30.52 -7.55 10.92
CA ASP A 263 30.65 -9.01 10.92
C ASP A 263 31.26 -9.48 12.26
N LYS A 264 31.06 -10.75 12.61
CA LYS A 264 31.46 -11.40 13.88
C LYS A 264 32.94 -11.25 14.23
N HIS A 265 33.77 -10.92 13.25
CA HIS A 265 35.22 -10.76 13.38
C HIS A 265 35.66 -9.31 13.59
N GLU A 266 34.77 -8.32 13.41
CA GLU A 266 35.09 -6.91 13.63
C GLU A 266 34.67 -6.48 15.04
N HIS A 267 35.59 -5.85 15.77
CA HIS A 267 35.27 -5.29 17.08
C HIS A 267 34.26 -4.15 16.90
N GLN A 268 33.10 -4.31 17.52
CA GLN A 268 32.10 -3.25 17.59
C GLN A 268 32.74 -2.06 18.31
N PRO A 269 32.90 -0.88 17.66
CA PRO A 269 33.49 0.26 18.33
C PRO A 269 32.56 0.67 19.48
N HIS A 270 33.10 0.75 20.69
CA HIS A 270 32.41 1.36 21.83
C HIS A 270 32.18 2.84 21.54
N ARG A 271 31.13 3.15 20.79
CA ARG A 271 30.62 4.50 20.64
C ARG A 271 29.55 4.72 21.71
N ASN A 272 29.74 5.78 22.50
CA ASN A 272 28.65 6.33 23.30
C ASN A 272 27.64 6.96 22.34
N ILE A 273 26.69 6.18 21.88
CA ILE A 273 25.63 6.64 20.99
C ILE A 273 24.64 7.45 21.85
N THR A 274 24.74 8.78 21.77
CA THR A 274 23.79 9.72 22.39
C THR A 274 22.65 10.08 21.44
N SER A 275 22.23 9.14 20.57
CA SER A 275 21.19 9.40 19.58
C SER A 275 19.80 9.40 20.22
N SER A 276 18.90 10.23 19.68
CA SER A 276 17.49 10.25 20.10
C SER A 276 16.72 9.00 19.67
N LYS A 277 17.24 8.31 18.65
CA LYS A 277 16.69 7.06 18.11
C LYS A 277 17.83 6.08 17.84
N TYR A 278 17.69 4.89 18.39
CA TYR A 278 18.67 3.81 18.29
C TYR A 278 17.96 2.48 18.05
N PHE A 279 18.48 1.71 17.10
CA PHE A 279 18.07 0.34 16.84
C PHE A 279 19.31 -0.52 16.61
N GLN A 280 19.35 -1.66 17.28
CA GLN A 280 20.35 -2.68 17.07
C GLN A 280 19.67 -4.00 16.79
N VAL A 281 20.13 -4.64 15.71
CA VAL A 281 19.72 -5.98 15.30
C VAL A 281 20.97 -6.83 15.29
N LYS A 282 21.00 -7.84 16.14
CA LYS A 282 22.04 -8.87 16.12
C LYS A 282 21.46 -10.13 15.52
N ASP A 283 22.12 -10.65 14.51
CA ASP A 283 21.87 -11.99 14.04
C ASP A 283 22.84 -12.95 14.75
N THR A 284 22.30 -13.77 15.64
CA THR A 284 23.11 -14.73 16.40
C THR A 284 23.63 -15.88 15.52
N LYS A 285 23.01 -16.11 14.36
CA LYS A 285 23.33 -17.24 13.49
C LYS A 285 24.55 -17.00 12.63
N PHE A 286 24.60 -15.87 11.92
CA PHE A 286 25.71 -15.49 11.07
C PHE A 286 26.63 -14.46 11.73
N GLY A 287 26.27 -13.97 12.92
CA GLY A 287 27.11 -13.14 13.77
C GLY A 287 27.18 -11.68 13.33
N TRP A 288 26.20 -11.23 12.56
CA TRP A 288 26.14 -9.84 12.12
C TRP A 288 25.50 -8.94 13.16
N THR A 289 25.99 -7.72 13.23
CA THR A 289 25.36 -6.67 14.05
C THR A 289 25.09 -5.46 13.18
N ILE A 290 23.82 -5.07 13.09
CA ILE A 290 23.39 -3.87 12.38
C ILE A 290 23.03 -2.82 13.43
N LEU A 291 23.69 -1.68 13.36
CA LEU A 291 23.40 -0.50 14.17
C LEU A 291 22.75 0.56 13.30
N ILE A 292 21.60 1.07 13.75
CA ILE A 292 20.86 2.13 13.09
C ILE A 292 20.63 3.23 14.11
N PHE A 293 21.00 4.45 13.76
CA PHE A 293 20.79 5.60 14.62
C PHE A 293 20.55 6.86 13.80
N LYS A 294 19.86 7.81 14.42
CA LYS A 294 19.58 9.14 13.85
C LYS A 294 20.20 10.23 14.70
#